data_AF-A0A2M7KPG5-F1
#
_entry.id   AF-A0A2M7KPG5-F1
#
_cell.length_a   1.000
_cell.length_b   1.000
_cell.length_c   1.000
_cell.angle_alpha   90.00
_cell.angle_beta   90.00
_cell.angle_gamma   90.00
#
_symmetry.space_group_name_H-M   'P 1'
#
loop_
_entity.id
_entity.type
_entity.pdbx_description
1 polymer ?
#
loop_
_entity_poly.entity_id
_entity_poly.type
_entity_poly.pdbx_seq_one_letter_code
_entity_poly.pdbx_strand_id
1 'polypeptide(L)' 'MLDPFRLAGRLFLATFRIVAHTVVGLIQCAIYLSHRRPDQIGDAFGEWGRGVTDAIADIFKR' A
#
# COMPACT_ATOMS: atom_id res chain seq x y z
N MET A 1 -4.56 -9.62 28.89
CA MET A 1 -3.29 -8.89 28.74
C MET A 1 -3.11 -8.65 27.25
N LEU A 2 -2.92 -7.39 26.83
CA LEU A 2 -2.70 -7.06 25.43
C LEU A 2 -1.28 -7.54 25.09
N ASP A 3 -1.14 -8.71 24.45
CA ASP A 3 0.18 -9.26 24.10
C ASP A 3 0.92 -8.24 23.22
N PRO A 4 1.97 -7.56 23.74
CA PRO A 4 2.67 -6.51 23.02
C PRO A 4 3.28 -7.06 21.72
N PHE A 5 3.69 -8.32 21.75
CA PHE A 5 4.20 -9.07 20.60
C PHE A 5 3.15 -9.26 19.50
N ARG A 6 1.88 -9.43 19.85
CA ARG A 6 0.80 -9.60 18.86
C ARG A 6 0.46 -8.26 18.19
N LEU A 7 0.54 -7.17 18.94
CA LEU A 7 0.38 -5.81 18.39
C LEU A 7 1.55 -5.45 17.48
N ALA A 8 2.79 -5.74 17.91
CA ALA A 8 3.99 -5.52 17.12
C ALA A 8 3.99 -6.35 15.83
N GLY A 9 3.57 -7.62 15.89
CA GLY A 9 3.43 -8.47 14.71
C GLY A 9 2.41 -7.93 13.69
N ARG A 10 1.25 -7.46 14.17
CA ARG A 10 0.24 -6.79 13.31
C ARG A 10 0.78 -5.50 12.69
N LEU A 11 1.48 -4.68 13.47
CA LEU A 11 2.08 -3.44 12.99
C LEU A 11 3.18 -3.69 11.94
N PHE A 12 3.98 -4.74 12.15
CA PHE A 12 5.04 -5.15 11.23
C PHE A 12 4.45 -5.65 9.91
N LEU A 13 3.44 -6.52 9.97
CA LEU A 13 2.75 -7.04 8.79
C LEU A 13 2.10 -5.90 7.98
N ALA A 14 1.49 -4.95 8.68
CA ALA A 14 0.87 -3.78 8.09
C ALA A 14 1.87 -2.86 7.39
N THR A 15 3.00 -2.59 8.05
CA THR A 15 4.11 -1.84 7.46
C THR A 15 4.60 -2.52 6.19
N PHE A 16 4.74 -3.84 6.22
CA PHE A 16 5.14 -4.63 5.05
C PHE A 16 4.12 -4.52 3.90
N ARG A 17 2.82 -4.53 4.23
CA ARG A 17 1.73 -4.39 3.26
C ARG A 17 1.70 -3.00 2.63
N ILE A 18 1.94 -1.95 3.42
CA ILE A 18 2.09 -0.57 2.94
C ILE A 18 3.29 -0.46 2.00
N VAL A 19 4.44 -1.03 2.38
CA VAL A 19 5.64 -1.05 1.53
C VAL A 19 5.38 -1.81 0.23
N ALA A 20 4.69 -2.97 0.28
CA ALA A 20 4.32 -3.73 -0.90
C ALA A 20 3.42 -2.90 -1.84
N HIS A 21 2.44 -2.17 -1.31
CA HIS A 21 1.64 -1.26 -2.12
C HIS A 21 2.50 -0.15 -2.73
N THR A 22 3.40 0.48 -1.97
CA THR A 22 4.34 1.50 -2.46
C THR A 22 5.21 0.99 -3.61
N VAL A 23 5.72 -0.24 -3.50
CA VAL A 23 6.49 -0.87 -4.59
C VAL A 23 5.62 -1.09 -5.82
N VAL A 24 4.39 -1.57 -5.67
CA VAL A 24 3.45 -1.76 -6.80
C VAL A 24 3.10 -0.42 -7.45
N GLY A 25 2.85 0.63 -6.66
CA GLY A 25 2.59 1.98 -7.17
C GLY A 25 3.79 2.56 -7.95
N LEU A 26 5.01 2.35 -7.46
CA LEU A 26 6.23 2.75 -8.17
C LEU A 26 6.44 1.96 -9.46
N ILE A 27 6.16 0.65 -9.47
CA ILE A 27 6.22 -0.19 -10.68
C ILE A 27 5.18 0.28 -11.71
N GLN A 28 3.95 0.55 -11.28
CA GLN A 28 2.90 1.08 -12.15
C GLN A 28 3.31 2.44 -12.73
N CYS A 29 3.82 3.36 -11.91
CA CYS A 29 4.36 4.64 -12.39
C CYS A 29 5.49 4.46 -13.42
N ALA A 30 6.43 3.53 -13.18
CA ALA A 30 7.50 3.22 -14.12
C ALA A 30 6.97 2.65 -15.45
N ILE A 31 5.94 1.79 -15.41
CA ILE A 31 5.28 1.24 -16.59
C ILE A 31 4.57 2.34 -17.39
N TYR A 32 3.82 3.23 -16.72
CA TYR A 32 3.10 4.32 -17.39
C TYR A 32 4.04 5.37 -17.97
N LEU A 33 5.18 5.62 -17.31
CA LEU A 33 6.25 6.47 -17.82
C LEU A 33 6.90 5.85 -19.07
N SER A 34 7.14 4.53 -19.06
CA SER A 34 7.67 3.79 -20.21
C SER A 34 6.71 3.82 -21.42
N HIS A 35 5.39 3.76 -21.18
CA HIS A 35 4.37 3.82 -22.23
C HIS A 35 3.97 5.26 -22.65
N ARG A 36 4.63 6.30 -22.12
CA ARG A 36 4.32 7.73 -22.36
C ARG A 36 2.82 8.07 -22.19
N ARG A 37 2.15 7.45 -21.21
CA ARG A 37 0.76 7.76 -20.85
C ARG A 37 0.69 8.36 -19.45
N PRO A 38 1.15 9.61 -19.28
CA PRO A 38 1.15 10.28 -17.98
C PRO A 38 -0.26 10.48 -17.41
N ASP A 39 -1.28 10.47 -18.26
CA ASP A 39 -2.70 10.54 -17.89
C ASP A 39 -3.13 9.44 -16.91
N GLN A 40 -2.51 8.25 -17.01
CA GLN A 40 -2.83 7.10 -16.16
C GLN A 40 -2.06 7.07 -14.84
N ILE A 41 -1.12 8.01 -14.62
CA ILE A 41 -0.38 8.12 -13.35
C ILE A 41 -1.34 8.47 -12.20
N GLY A 42 -2.36 9.30 -12.47
CA GLY A 42 -3.38 9.66 -11.49
C GLY A 42 -4.23 8.45 -11.06
N ASP A 43 -4.64 7.62 -12.02
CA ASP A 43 -5.37 6.36 -11.76
C ASP A 43 -4.50 5.39 -10.94
N ALA A 44 -3.23 5.23 -11.32
CA ALA A 44 -2.26 4.41 -10.60
C ALA A 44 -2.06 4.86 -9.14
N PHE A 45 -1.98 6.17 -8.92
CA PHE A 45 -1.89 6.75 -7.58
C PHE A 45 -3.17 6.57 -6.78
N GLY A 46 -4.33 6.63 -7.44
CA GLY A 46 -5.63 6.32 -6.83
C GLY A 46 -5.72 4.86 -6.38
N GLU A 47 -5.33 3.92 -7.25
CA GLU A 47 -5.24 2.48 -6.95
C GLU A 47 -4.29 2.21 -5.78
N TRP A 48 -3.12 2.87 -5.80
CA TRP A 48 -2.13 2.81 -4.73
C TRP A 48 -2.68 3.32 -3.40
N GLY A 49 -3.29 4.51 -3.40
CA GLY A 49 -3.91 5.10 -2.21
C GLY A 49 -5.05 4.26 -1.65
N ARG A 50 -5.82 3.58 -2.52
CA ARG A 50 -6.87 2.64 -2.12
C ARG A 50 -6.27 1.42 -1.43
N GLY A 51 -5.21 0.82 -1.98
CA GLY A 51 -4.50 -0.31 -1.38
C GLY A 51 -3.87 0.03 -0.02
N VAL A 52 -3.25 1.22 0.10
CA VAL A 52 -2.69 1.70 1.38
C VAL A 52 -3.80 1.94 2.41
N THR A 53 -4.90 2.58 2.02
CA THR A 53 -6.02 2.85 2.92
C THR A 53 -6.73 1.56 3.37
N ASP A 54 -6.90 0.59 2.46
CA ASP A 54 -7.47 -0.72 2.77
C ASP A 54 -6.56 -1.51 3.72
N ALA A 55 -5.24 -1.50 3.47
CA ALA A 55 -4.25 -2.10 4.36
C ALA A 55 -4.24 -1.46 5.75
N ILE A 56 -4.42 -0.13 5.85
CA ILE A 56 -4.56 0.58 7.13
C ILE A 56 -5.89 0.21 7.80
N ALA A 57 -6.99 0.19 7.07
CA ALA A 57 -8.30 -0.18 7.59
C ALA A 57 -8.32 -1.62 8.13
N ASP A 58 -7.57 -2.53 7.53
CA ASP A 58 -7.39 -3.91 7.97
C ASP A 58 -6.66 -4.02 9.33
N ILE A 59 -5.81 -3.03 9.68
CA ILE A 59 -5.18 -2.94 11.01
C ILE A 59 -6.21 -2.58 12.08
N PHE A 60 -7.13 -1.68 11.73
CA PHE A 60 -8.15 -1.15 12.65
C PHE A 60 -9.39 -2.05 12.71
N LYS A 61 -9.65 -2.88 11.69
CA LYS A 61 -10.65 -3.95 11.75
C LYS A 61 -10.15 -5.06 12.67
N ARG A 62 -10.93 -5.31 13.71
CA ARG A 62 -10.55 -6.06 14.91
C ARG A 62 -10.55 -7.57 14.66
#